data_AF-A0A353YVY0-F1
#
_entry.id   AF-A0A353YVY0-F1
#
_cell.length_a   1.000
_cell.length_b   1.000
_cell.length_c   1.000
_cell.angle_alpha   90.00
_cell.angle_beta   90.00
_cell.angle_gamma   90.00
#
_symmetry.space_group_name_H-M   'P 1'
#
loop_
_entity.id
_entity.type
_entity.pdbx_description
1 polymer ?
#
loop_
_entity_poly.entity_id
_entity_poly.type
_entity_poly.pdbx_seq_one_letter_code
_entity_poly.pdbx_strand_id
1 'polypeptide(L)'
;MKFYKKWAFRLFIYVLILNFLAFLQTIRFAESFDSQSQFETNMLVISIFSALCLIAGLIMVGITIKNRDLNDIKSWVATIGLIGFLVFTLIA
;
A
#
# COMPACT_ATOMS: atom_id res chain seq x y z
N MET A 1 13.95 17.05 9.67
CA MET A 1 12.61 16.98 9.03
C MET A 1 12.60 16.45 7.58
N LYS A 2 13.72 16.01 6.97
CA LYS A 2 13.76 15.46 5.59
C LYS A 2 13.53 13.94 5.51
N PHE A 3 13.67 13.20 6.61
CA PHE A 3 13.56 11.74 6.63
C PHE A 3 12.13 11.25 6.39
N TYR A 4 11.11 11.89 6.99
CA TYR A 4 9.71 11.44 6.88
C TYR A 4 9.20 11.42 5.43
N LYS A 5 9.49 12.46 4.65
CA LYS A 5 9.09 12.56 3.23
C LYS A 5 9.70 11.45 2.35
N LYS A 6 10.94 11.06 2.63
CA LYS A 6 11.62 10.00 1.88
C LYS A 6 11.03 8.62 2.20
N TRP A 7 10.64 8.40 3.45
CA TRP A 7 10.00 7.15 3.89
C TRP A 7 8.56 7.02 3.41
N ALA A 8 7.78 8.11 3.41
CA ALA A 8 6.41 8.11 2.86
C ALA A 8 6.38 7.70 1.39
N PHE A 9 7.29 8.25 0.58
CA PHE A 9 7.39 7.91 -0.84
C PHE A 9 7.82 6.45 -1.07
N ARG A 10 8.76 5.94 -0.27
CA ARG A 10 9.14 4.51 -0.33
C ARG A 10 7.98 3.60 0.05
N LEU A 11 7.19 3.98 1.05
CA LEU A 11 6.05 3.21 1.51
C LEU A 11 4.96 3.14 0.44
N PHE A 12 4.69 4.25 -0.25
CA PHE A 12 3.82 4.27 -1.42
C PHE A 12 4.30 3.30 -2.51
N ILE A 13 5.60 3.29 -2.83
CA ILE A 13 6.17 2.33 -3.79
C ILE A 13 5.97 0.89 -3.32
N TYR A 14 6.19 0.59 -2.03
CA TYR A 14 5.98 -0.76 -1.50
C TYR A 14 4.52 -1.22 -1.63
N VAL A 15 3.55 -0.34 -1.37
CA VAL A 15 2.13 -0.64 -1.58
C VAL A 15 1.83 -0.93 -3.06
N LEU A 16 2.42 -0.16 -3.97
CA LEU A 16 2.26 -0.35 -5.42
C LEU A 16 2.81 -1.72 -5.86
N ILE A 17 3.98 -2.12 -5.34
CA ILE A 17 4.57 -3.43 -5.60
C ILE A 17 3.70 -4.55 -5.02
N LEU A 18 3.19 -4.41 -3.79
CA LEU A 18 2.33 -5.41 -3.17
C LEU A 18 1.01 -5.61 -3.94
N ASN A 19 0.41 -4.53 -4.47
CA ASN A 19 -0.76 -4.64 -5.34
C ASN A 19 -0.43 -5.35 -6.64
N PHE A 20 0.72 -5.05 -7.25
CA PHE A 20 1.15 -5.73 -8.46
C PHE A 20 1.39 -7.23 -8.22
N LEU A 21 1.96 -7.60 -7.06
CA LEU A 21 2.12 -9.00 -6.66
C LEU A 21 0.77 -9.70 -6.43
N ALA A 22 -0.20 -9.03 -5.81
CA ALA A 22 -1.55 -9.57 -5.64
C ALA A 22 -2.22 -9.84 -7.00
N PHE A 23 -2.06 -8.92 -7.94
CA PHE A 23 -2.57 -9.07 -9.30
C PHE A 23 -1.94 -10.26 -10.03
N LEU A 24 -0.62 -10.42 -9.93
CA LEU A 24 0.08 -11.58 -10.52
C LEU A 24 -0.37 -12.91 -9.91
N GLN A 25 -0.56 -12.98 -8.59
CA GLN A 25 -1.11 -14.17 -7.93
C GLN A 25 -2.52 -14.49 -8.43
N THR A 26 -3.34 -13.45 -8.63
CA THR A 26 -4.71 -13.61 -9.14
C THR A 26 -4.72 -14.15 -10.56
N ILE A 27 -3.85 -13.66 -11.45
CA ILE A 27 -3.69 -14.20 -12.81
C ILE A 27 -3.22 -15.66 -12.77
N ARG A 28 -2.20 -15.97 -11.97
CA ARG A 28 -1.68 -17.34 -11.84
C ARG A 28 -2.75 -18.33 -11.35
N PHE A 29 -3.61 -17.89 -10.43
CA PHE A 29 -4.75 -18.68 -9.97
C PHE A 29 -5.84 -18.81 -11.04
N ALA A 30 -6.16 -17.73 -11.77
CA ALA A 30 -7.14 -17.76 -12.85
C ALA A 30 -6.71 -18.69 -14.01
N GLU A 31 -5.41 -18.74 -14.31
CA GLU A 31 -4.83 -19.66 -15.28
C GLU A 31 -4.61 -21.08 -14.72
N SER A 32 -5.08 -21.36 -13.49
CA SER A 32 -5.01 -22.67 -12.82
C SER A 32 -3.59 -23.21 -12.58
N PHE A 33 -2.57 -22.33 -12.56
CA PHE A 33 -1.18 -22.73 -12.31
C PHE A 33 -0.90 -23.06 -10.84
N ASP A 34 -1.66 -22.47 -9.92
CA ASP A 34 -1.51 -22.69 -8.47
C ASP A 34 -2.73 -23.45 -7.91
N SER A 35 -2.50 -24.38 -6.98
CA SER A 35 -3.60 -25.01 -6.23
C SER A 35 -4.28 -23.97 -5.33
N GLN A 36 -5.58 -24.15 -5.05
CA GLN A 36 -6.34 -23.25 -4.19
C GLN A 36 -5.63 -22.95 -2.87
N SER A 37 -5.01 -23.96 -2.24
CA SER A 37 -4.24 -23.81 -1.00
C SER A 37 -3.00 -22.93 -1.13
N GLN A 38 -2.29 -22.96 -2.26
CA GLN A 38 -1.11 -22.12 -2.49
C GLN A 38 -1.51 -20.68 -2.78
N PHE A 39 -2.57 -20.48 -3.56
CA PHE A 39 -3.14 -19.17 -3.80
C PHE A 39 -3.62 -18.52 -2.49
N GLU A 40 -4.41 -19.23 -1.69
CA GLU A 40 -4.89 -18.74 -0.40
C GLU A 40 -3.73 -18.32 0.51
N THR A 41 -2.68 -19.16 0.63
CA THR A 41 -1.51 -18.84 1.46
C THR A 41 -0.75 -17.61 0.95
N ASN A 42 -0.49 -17.53 -0.36
CA ASN A 42 0.23 -16.40 -0.96
C ASN A 42 -0.56 -15.09 -0.82
N MET A 43 -1.87 -15.15 -1.04
CA MET A 43 -2.76 -14.00 -0.92
C MET A 43 -2.86 -13.52 0.54
N LEU A 44 -2.87 -14.45 1.50
CA LEU A 44 -2.86 -14.13 2.94
C LEU A 44 -1.58 -13.39 3.34
N VAL A 45 -0.42 -13.86 2.87
CA VAL A 45 0.87 -13.19 3.11
C VAL A 45 0.86 -11.77 2.53
N ILE A 46 0.43 -11.62 1.28
CA ILE A 46 0.35 -10.29 0.63
C ILE A 46 -0.62 -9.37 1.40
N SER A 47 -1.74 -9.90 1.86
CA SER A 47 -2.73 -9.17 2.66
C SER A 47 -2.14 -8.67 3.98
N ILE A 48 -1.39 -9.51 4.71
CA ILE A 48 -0.71 -9.10 5.96
C ILE A 48 0.30 -7.97 5.70
N PHE A 49 1.13 -8.11 4.67
CA PHE A 49 2.10 -7.06 4.31
C PHE A 49 1.42 -5.77 3.87
N SER A 50 0.32 -5.87 3.15
CA SER A 50 -0.50 -4.73 2.73
C SER A 50 -1.11 -4.01 3.93
N ALA A 51 -1.67 -4.75 4.89
CA ALA A 51 -2.22 -4.20 6.14
C ALA A 51 -1.15 -3.46 6.97
N LEU A 52 0.05 -4.02 7.08
CA LEU A 52 1.18 -3.36 7.76
C LEU A 52 1.57 -2.05 7.07
N CYS A 53 1.59 -2.03 5.73
CA CYS A 53 1.85 -0.82 4.98
C CYS A 53 0.73 0.23 5.18
N LEU A 54 -0.52 -0.20 5.27
CA LEU A 54 -1.67 0.67 5.53
C LEU A 54 -1.57 1.35 6.89
N ILE A 55 -1.27 0.59 7.95
CA ILE A 55 -1.06 1.11 9.30
C ILE A 55 0.10 2.13 9.32
N ALA A 56 1.23 1.78 8.70
CA ALA A 56 2.38 2.68 8.64
C ALA A 56 2.10 3.96 7.85
N GLY A 57 1.32 3.86 6.77
CA GLY A 57 0.84 5.00 6.01
C GLY A 57 -0.09 5.90 6.82
N LEU A 58 -1.06 5.33 7.55
CA LEU A 58 -1.97 6.07 8.45
C LEU A 58 -1.20 6.86 9.51
N ILE A 59 -0.19 6.26 10.13
CA ILE A 59 0.69 6.93 11.10
C ILE A 59 1.40 8.11 10.44
N MET A 60 1.94 7.93 9.22
CA MET A 60 2.60 9.03 8.50
C MET A 60 1.63 10.16 8.11
N VAL A 61 0.39 9.85 7.72
CA VAL A 61 -0.64 10.86 7.46
C VAL A 61 -0.98 11.63 8.73
N GLY A 62 -1.17 10.95 9.87
CA GLY A 62 -1.41 11.60 11.16
C GLY A 62 -0.29 12.56 11.56
N ILE A 63 0.97 12.16 11.38
CA ILE A 63 2.14 13.02 11.63
C ILE A 63 2.17 14.22 10.67
N THR A 64 1.83 14.00 9.40
CA THR A 64 1.80 15.03 8.35
C THR A 64 0.76 16.11 8.65
N ILE A 65 -0.47 15.70 8.97
CA ILE A 65 -1.58 16.60 9.33
C ILE A 65 -1.20 17.40 10.59
N LYS A 66 -0.64 16.74 11.60
CA LYS A 66 -0.18 17.38 12.84
C LYS A 66 0.92 18.43 12.59
N ASN A 67 1.81 18.20 11.63
CA ASN A 67 2.93 19.10 11.32
C ASN A 67 2.60 20.24 10.35
N ARG A 68 1.36 20.37 9.83
CA ARG A 68 0.93 21.43 8.89
C ARG A 68 1.90 21.72 7.73
N ASP A 69 2.69 20.73 7.33
CA ASP A 69 3.70 20.87 6.27
C ASP A 69 3.07 20.58 4.90
N LEU A 70 1.97 21.30 4.60
CA LEU A 70 1.13 21.14 3.40
C LEU A 70 1.75 21.77 2.13
N ASN A 71 2.88 22.46 2.25
CA ASN A 71 3.50 23.21 1.15
C ASN A 71 4.38 22.39 0.21
N ASP A 72 4.43 21.07 0.36
CA ASP A 72 5.36 20.24 -0.42
C ASP A 72 4.60 19.12 -1.15
N ILE A 73 4.69 19.15 -2.49
CA ILE A 73 4.00 18.26 -3.44
C ILE A 73 4.18 16.78 -3.07
N LYS A 74 5.33 16.40 -2.51
CA LYS A 74 5.61 15.02 -2.07
C LYS A 74 4.74 14.55 -0.92
N SER A 75 4.34 15.46 -0.04
CA SER A 75 3.39 15.18 1.04
C SER A 75 1.99 15.00 0.47
N TRP A 76 1.60 15.85 -0.50
CA TRP A 76 0.31 15.79 -1.17
C TRP A 76 0.12 14.49 -1.96
N VAL A 77 1.13 14.05 -2.71
CA VAL A 77 1.12 12.77 -3.44
C VAL A 77 1.02 11.58 -2.48
N ALA A 78 1.67 11.64 -1.31
CA ALA A 78 1.56 10.57 -0.31
C ALA A 78 0.16 10.51 0.32
N THR A 79 -0.43 11.66 0.66
CA THR A 79 -1.79 11.72 1.21
C THR A 79 -2.83 11.26 0.19
N ILE A 80 -2.74 11.68 -1.06
CA ILE A 80 -3.67 11.26 -2.14
C ILE A 80 -3.44 9.82 -2.53
N GLY A 81 -2.20 9.37 -2.60
CA GLY A 81 -1.88 7.95 -2.84
C GLY A 81 -2.48 7.06 -1.76
N LEU A 82 -2.51 7.52 -0.50
CA LEU A 82 -3.09 6.77 0.61
C LEU A 82 -4.63 6.82 0.64
N ILE A 83 -5.23 7.97 0.33
CA ILE A 83 -6.68 8.09 0.17
C ILE A 83 -7.15 7.23 -1.01
N GLY A 84 -6.45 7.29 -2.15
CA GLY A 84 -6.72 6.45 -3.32
C GLY A 84 -6.56 4.97 -3.00
N PHE A 85 -5.55 4.60 -2.20
CA PHE A 85 -5.37 3.23 -1.75
C PHE A 85 -6.51 2.76 -0.84
N LEU A 86 -6.94 3.56 0.13
CA LEU A 86 -8.07 3.25 1.01
C LEU A 86 -9.36 3.02 0.22
N VAL A 87 -9.63 3.88 -0.76
CA VAL A 87 -10.79 3.74 -1.64
C VAL A 87 -10.67 2.47 -2.49
N PHE A 88 -9.48 2.18 -3.03
CA PHE A 88 -9.26 0.96 -3.82
C PHE A 88 -9.40 -0.31 -2.98
N THR A 89 -8.91 -0.34 -1.73
CA THR A 89 -9.05 -1.49 -0.82
C THR A 89 -10.45 -1.66 -0.23
N LEU A 90 -11.27 -0.61 -0.17
CA LEU A 90 -12.67 -0.71 0.25
C LEU A 90 -13.63 -1.11 -0.88
N ILE A 91 -13.23 -0.86 -2.14
CA ILE A 91 -14.03 -1.17 -3.33
C ILE A 91 -13.62 -2.51 -3.96
N ALA A 92 -12.34 -2.90 -3.87
CA ALA A 92 -11.84 -4.21 -4.30
C ALA A 92 -12.12 -5.29 -3.25
#